data_AF-A0A1Y2SI69-F1
#
_entry.id   AF-A0A1Y2SI69-F1
#
_cell.length_a   1.000
_cell.length_b   1.000
_cell.length_c   1.000
_cell.angle_alpha   90.00
_cell.angle_beta   90.00
_cell.angle_gamma   90.00
#
_symmetry.space_group_name_H-M   'P 1'
#
loop_
_entity.id
_entity.type
_entity.pdbx_description
1 polymer ?
#
loop_
_entity_poly.entity_id
_entity_poly.type
_entity_poly.pdbx_seq_one_letter_code
_entity_poly.pdbx_strand_id
1 'polypeptide(L)'
;MGGFNPYSYVHNPTGWVDPFGLAGKDCGNALEQESKLAKKDRARRHTSSSAEYPKHTRARTQEEAMGLSSKGGAAQYWDEGIGRGKTTSDQVTKFRNKIEKEALQKGTHSPQSGGSDYYIYDSGRNIGYNNGKPTQYMRVEVTKSTNEFHGHPISAQDYYGYLKKVK
;
A
#
# COMPACT_ATOMS: atom_id res chain seq x y z
N MET A 1 3.46 -52.13 50.76
CA MET A 1 4.88 -51.70 50.71
C MET A 1 5.16 -51.33 49.27
N GLY A 2 5.71 -50.20 48.83
CA GLY A 2 6.26 -48.98 49.41
C GLY A 2 6.78 -48.18 48.19
N GLY A 3 6.69 -46.85 48.20
CA GLY A 3 7.21 -46.00 47.12
C GLY A 3 8.67 -45.58 47.33
N PHE A 4 9.40 -45.31 46.22
CA PHE A 4 10.44 -44.26 46.01
C PHE A 4 10.97 -44.41 44.55
N ASN A 5 10.61 -43.56 43.57
CA ASN A 5 11.23 -42.30 43.09
C ASN A 5 12.18 -42.50 41.87
N PRO A 6 12.55 -41.48 41.06
CA PRO A 6 11.80 -40.85 39.96
C PRO A 6 12.65 -40.74 38.65
N TYR A 7 12.14 -40.00 37.66
CA TYR A 7 12.73 -39.65 36.34
C TYR A 7 12.29 -40.54 35.16
N SER A 8 11.12 -40.17 34.64
CA SER A 8 10.85 -39.93 33.21
C SER A 8 12.01 -40.17 32.23
N TYR A 9 11.76 -40.89 31.14
CA TYR A 9 11.37 -40.29 29.85
C TYR A 9 11.06 -41.41 28.83
N VAL A 10 9.82 -41.37 28.33
CA VAL A 10 9.31 -41.69 26.98
C VAL A 10 9.84 -42.94 26.25
N HIS A 11 8.87 -43.78 25.86
CA HIS A 11 9.03 -44.88 24.93
C HIS A 11 9.55 -44.41 23.55
N ASN A 12 10.63 -45.08 23.12
CA ASN A 12 11.11 -45.38 21.75
C ASN A 12 9.99 -45.35 20.66
N PRO A 13 10.25 -45.23 19.33
CA PRO A 13 11.55 -45.46 18.67
C PRO A 13 11.83 -44.65 17.37
N THR A 14 13.08 -44.74 16.88
CA THR A 14 13.49 -44.67 15.46
C THR A 14 12.83 -43.63 14.54
N GLY A 15 13.55 -42.54 14.27
CA GLY A 15 13.28 -41.65 13.13
C GLY A 15 14.57 -40.99 12.67
N TRP A 16 15.21 -41.58 11.66
CA TRP A 16 16.28 -41.05 10.80
C TRP A 16 17.24 -40.00 11.40
N VAL A 17 18.47 -40.42 11.72
CA VAL A 17 19.60 -39.49 11.90
C VAL A 17 20.09 -39.10 10.50
N ASP A 18 19.86 -37.85 10.08
CA ASP A 18 20.45 -37.26 8.87
C ASP A 18 21.96 -37.06 9.10
N PRO A 19 22.86 -37.86 8.49
CA PRO A 19 24.29 -37.76 8.71
C PRO A 19 24.94 -36.59 7.97
N PHE A 20 24.19 -35.87 7.12
CA PHE A 20 24.72 -34.82 6.25
C PHE A 20 24.27 -33.41 6.62
N GLY A 21 23.39 -33.24 7.61
CA GLY A 21 22.90 -31.91 8.01
C GLY A 21 22.30 -31.14 6.83
N LEU A 22 21.61 -31.85 5.94
CA LEU A 22 20.95 -31.30 4.75
C LEU A 22 19.50 -30.89 5.02
N ALA A 23 19.07 -30.85 6.28
CA ALA A 23 18.10 -29.85 6.76
C ALA A 23 18.73 -28.44 6.64
N GLY A 24 19.00 -28.04 5.39
CA GLY A 24 19.80 -26.89 5.04
C GLY A 24 19.12 -25.59 5.46
N LYS A 25 19.81 -24.83 6.31
CA LYS A 25 20.14 -23.38 6.25
C LYS A 25 19.14 -22.32 5.74
N ASP A 26 17.95 -22.66 5.27
CA ASP A 26 17.05 -21.76 4.55
C ASP A 26 15.78 -21.39 5.31
N CYS A 27 15.61 -21.86 6.54
CA CYS A 27 14.48 -21.50 7.41
C CYS A 27 14.49 -20.03 7.88
N GLY A 28 15.48 -19.22 7.49
CA GLY A 28 15.52 -17.76 7.72
C GLY A 28 15.34 -16.89 6.47
N ASN A 29 15.31 -17.48 5.27
CA ASN A 29 15.51 -16.74 4.02
C ASN A 29 14.23 -16.27 3.32
N ALA A 30 13.05 -16.75 3.73
CA ALA A 30 11.78 -16.35 3.11
C ALA A 30 11.47 -14.86 3.34
N LEU A 31 11.58 -14.40 4.58
CA LEU A 31 11.43 -12.97 4.93
C LEU A 31 12.45 -12.08 4.20
N GLU A 32 13.69 -12.57 4.05
CA GLU A 32 14.73 -11.84 3.33
C GLU A 32 14.43 -11.79 1.82
N GLN A 33 13.95 -12.89 1.21
CA GLN A 33 13.55 -12.94 -0.19
C GLN A 33 12.35 -12.01 -0.47
N GLU A 34 11.32 -12.01 0.36
CA GLU A 34 10.17 -11.10 0.27
C GLU A 34 10.63 -9.63 0.36
N SER A 35 11.52 -9.31 1.31
CA SER A 35 12.07 -7.96 1.44
C SER A 35 12.88 -7.51 0.20
N LYS A 36 13.63 -8.44 -0.42
CA LYS A 36 14.38 -8.20 -1.65
C LYS A 36 13.45 -8.01 -2.84
N LEU A 37 12.37 -8.80 -2.94
CA LEU A 37 11.35 -8.66 -3.97
C LEU A 37 10.63 -7.31 -3.84
N ALA A 38 10.20 -6.94 -2.64
CA ALA A 38 9.60 -5.63 -2.35
C ALA A 38 10.55 -4.47 -2.69
N LYS A 39 11.85 -4.60 -2.39
CA LYS A 39 12.86 -3.58 -2.74
C LYS A 39 13.09 -3.45 -4.25
N LYS A 40 13.18 -4.57 -4.98
CA LYS A 40 13.29 -4.59 -6.44
C LYS A 40 12.05 -4.01 -7.11
N ASP A 41 10.88 -4.36 -6.58
CA ASP A 41 9.60 -3.89 -7.05
C ASP A 41 9.43 -2.38 -6.77
N ARG A 42 9.89 -1.88 -5.62
CA ARG A 42 10.00 -0.42 -5.37
C ARG A 42 10.97 0.25 -6.37
N ALA A 43 12.12 -0.36 -6.66
CA ALA A 43 13.07 0.15 -7.65
C ALA A 43 12.46 0.25 -9.07
N ARG A 44 11.74 -0.79 -9.52
CA ARG A 44 11.00 -0.82 -10.79
C ARG A 44 9.98 0.32 -10.89
N ARG A 45 9.34 0.70 -9.78
CA ARG A 45 8.36 1.79 -9.75
C ARG A 45 8.95 3.20 -9.91
N HIS A 46 10.26 3.36 -9.84
CA HIS A 46 10.85 4.66 -10.19
C HIS A 46 10.62 4.97 -11.68
N THR A 47 10.61 3.95 -12.55
CA THR A 47 10.41 4.09 -14.00
C THR A 47 8.96 3.87 -14.45
N SER A 48 8.04 3.55 -13.54
CA SER A 48 6.60 3.42 -13.87
C SER A 48 5.95 4.77 -14.18
N SER A 49 4.84 4.75 -14.90
CA SER A 49 4.04 5.94 -15.19
C SER A 49 2.64 5.78 -14.62
N SER A 50 2.06 6.89 -14.14
CA SER A 50 0.65 6.92 -13.75
C SER A 50 -0.20 6.65 -14.98
N ALA A 51 -1.19 5.79 -14.84
CA ALA A 51 -2.25 5.63 -15.82
C ALA A 51 -2.90 6.98 -16.15
N GLU A 52 -3.33 7.17 -17.39
CA GLU A 52 -4.16 8.31 -17.74
C GLU A 52 -5.60 8.05 -17.23
N TYR A 53 -5.87 8.54 -16.02
CA TYR A 53 -7.18 8.36 -15.38
C TYR A 53 -7.75 9.71 -14.90
N PRO A 54 -8.53 10.41 -15.73
CA PRO A 54 -8.96 11.78 -15.44
C PRO A 54 -10.06 11.86 -14.37
N LYS A 55 -10.64 10.73 -13.95
CA LYS A 55 -11.77 10.68 -13.00
C LYS A 55 -11.51 11.44 -11.70
N HIS A 56 -10.25 11.49 -11.23
CA HIS A 56 -9.84 12.14 -9.99
C HIS A 56 -9.18 13.52 -10.18
N THR A 57 -9.09 14.04 -11.40
CA THR A 57 -8.40 15.30 -11.73
C THR A 57 -9.30 16.31 -12.47
N ARG A 58 -10.62 16.14 -12.35
CA ARG A 58 -11.63 16.92 -13.08
C ARG A 58 -11.82 18.32 -12.52
N ALA A 59 -11.68 18.48 -11.21
CA ALA A 59 -11.91 19.74 -10.54
C ALA A 59 -10.98 20.86 -11.04
N ARG A 60 -11.52 22.07 -11.18
CA ARG A 60 -10.79 23.30 -11.53
C ARG A 60 -10.83 24.34 -10.40
N THR A 61 -11.66 24.13 -9.39
CA THR A 61 -11.70 24.92 -8.14
C THR A 61 -11.80 23.99 -6.93
N GLN A 62 -11.51 24.54 -5.75
CA GLN A 62 -11.64 23.82 -4.47
C GLN A 62 -13.09 23.40 -4.24
N GLU A 63 -14.04 24.29 -4.52
CA GLU A 63 -15.47 24.04 -4.40
C GLU A 63 -15.94 22.93 -5.35
N GLU A 64 -15.42 22.88 -6.57
CA GLU A 64 -15.68 21.77 -7.48
C GLU A 64 -15.08 20.45 -6.98
N ALA A 65 -13.88 20.47 -6.41
CA ALA A 65 -13.25 19.27 -5.85
C ALA A 65 -14.09 18.69 -4.70
N MET A 66 -14.58 19.57 -3.81
CA MET A 66 -15.52 19.20 -2.75
C MET A 66 -16.85 18.68 -3.34
N GLY A 67 -17.43 19.39 -4.31
CA GLY A 67 -18.72 19.03 -4.91
C GLY A 67 -18.69 17.71 -5.66
N LEU A 68 -17.69 17.51 -6.53
CA LEU A 68 -17.52 16.30 -7.35
C LEU A 68 -17.19 15.05 -6.52
N SER A 69 -16.54 15.22 -5.36
CA SER A 69 -16.27 14.13 -4.44
C SER A 69 -17.41 13.85 -3.47
N SER A 70 -18.42 14.72 -3.39
CA SER A 70 -19.57 14.55 -2.51
C SER A 70 -20.60 13.58 -3.07
N LYS A 71 -21.55 13.13 -2.22
CA LYS A 71 -22.73 12.34 -2.63
C LYS A 71 -22.40 11.06 -3.42
N GLY A 72 -21.32 10.36 -3.05
CA GLY A 72 -20.86 9.16 -3.76
C GLY A 72 -20.11 9.44 -5.06
N GLY A 73 -19.81 10.72 -5.34
CA GLY A 73 -18.96 11.13 -6.44
C GLY A 73 -17.50 10.70 -6.27
N ALA A 74 -16.72 10.80 -7.35
CA ALA A 74 -15.34 10.37 -7.34
C ALA A 74 -14.46 11.32 -6.53
N ALA A 75 -13.60 10.78 -5.66
CA ALA A 75 -12.59 11.57 -4.95
C ALA A 75 -11.79 12.45 -5.93
N GLN A 76 -11.44 13.67 -5.54
CA GLN A 76 -10.71 14.60 -6.40
C GLN A 76 -9.39 15.00 -5.75
N TYR A 77 -8.32 15.04 -6.53
CA TYR A 77 -7.07 15.66 -6.11
C TYR A 77 -7.23 17.17 -6.04
N TRP A 78 -6.64 17.78 -5.02
CA TRP A 78 -6.56 19.23 -4.88
C TRP A 78 -5.28 19.60 -4.13
N ASP A 79 -4.53 20.56 -4.68
CA ASP A 79 -3.36 21.13 -4.04
C ASP A 79 -3.77 22.36 -3.23
N GLU A 80 -3.55 22.34 -1.92
CA GLU A 80 -3.84 23.49 -1.05
C GLU A 80 -3.01 24.73 -1.41
N GLY A 81 -1.86 24.56 -2.08
CA GLY A 81 -1.08 25.68 -2.60
C GLY A 81 -1.82 26.53 -3.64
N ILE A 82 -2.85 25.98 -4.30
CA ILE A 82 -3.74 26.70 -5.22
C ILE A 82 -4.78 27.54 -4.44
N GLY A 83 -5.08 27.14 -3.20
CA GLY A 83 -6.12 27.75 -2.38
C GLY A 83 -7.51 27.64 -3.05
N ARG A 84 -8.23 28.77 -3.08
CA ARG A 84 -9.51 28.95 -3.79
C ARG A 84 -9.35 29.41 -5.24
N GLY A 85 -8.13 29.43 -5.75
CA GLY A 85 -7.84 29.81 -7.12
C GLY A 85 -8.40 28.81 -8.13
N LYS A 86 -8.39 29.22 -9.41
CA LYS A 86 -8.63 28.31 -10.53
C LYS A 86 -7.33 27.60 -10.90
N THR A 87 -7.44 26.35 -11.33
CA THR A 87 -6.31 25.54 -11.81
C THR A 87 -6.60 24.94 -13.18
N THR A 88 -5.57 24.47 -13.88
CA THR A 88 -5.69 23.73 -15.14
C THR A 88 -5.65 22.21 -14.93
N SER A 89 -6.06 21.46 -15.95
CA SER A 89 -5.93 19.99 -16.01
C SER A 89 -4.52 19.53 -15.71
N ASP A 90 -3.54 20.23 -16.29
CA ASP A 90 -2.13 19.86 -16.23
C ASP A 90 -1.57 20.07 -14.83
N GLN A 91 -1.96 21.14 -14.15
CA GLN A 91 -1.54 21.41 -12.78
C GLN A 91 -2.06 20.33 -11.82
N VAL A 92 -3.34 19.96 -11.92
CA VAL A 92 -3.92 18.89 -11.09
C VAL A 92 -3.29 17.53 -11.41
N THR A 93 -3.02 17.27 -12.69
CA THR A 93 -2.36 16.02 -13.12
C THR A 93 -0.91 15.95 -12.65
N LYS A 94 -0.16 17.05 -12.72
CA LYS A 94 1.20 17.14 -12.16
C LYS A 94 1.20 16.92 -10.65
N PHE A 95 0.24 17.53 -9.94
CA PHE A 95 0.09 17.32 -8.50
C PHE A 95 -0.21 15.85 -8.17
N ARG A 96 -1.20 15.24 -8.84
CA ARG A 96 -1.50 13.81 -8.73
C ARG A 96 -0.23 12.97 -8.91
N ASN A 97 0.45 13.11 -10.05
CA ASN A 97 1.62 12.30 -10.38
C ASN A 97 2.72 12.41 -9.32
N LYS A 98 2.92 13.62 -8.77
CA LYS A 98 3.88 13.84 -7.67
C LYS A 98 3.47 13.06 -6.41
N ILE A 99 2.22 13.19 -5.97
CA ILE A 99 1.74 12.55 -4.75
C ILE A 99 1.70 11.02 -4.87
N GLU A 100 1.30 10.49 -6.03
CA GLU A 100 1.34 9.05 -6.29
C GLU A 100 2.76 8.50 -6.23
N LYS A 101 3.74 9.21 -6.80
CA LYS A 101 5.15 8.81 -6.70
C LYS A 101 5.66 8.87 -5.27
N GLU A 102 5.29 9.87 -4.48
CA GLU A 102 5.59 9.92 -3.05
C GLU A 102 5.01 8.70 -2.31
N ALA A 103 3.77 8.31 -2.61
CA ALA A 103 3.13 7.13 -2.02
C ALA A 103 3.78 5.81 -2.43
N LEU A 104 4.23 5.66 -3.67
CA LEU A 104 4.96 4.46 -4.08
C LEU A 104 6.31 4.33 -3.34
N GLN A 105 6.95 5.45 -3.02
CA GLN A 105 8.23 5.48 -2.32
C GLN A 105 8.09 5.30 -0.80
N LYS A 106 7.07 5.92 -0.19
CA LYS A 106 6.93 6.04 1.27
C LYS A 106 5.74 5.29 1.85
N GLY A 107 4.79 4.89 1.01
CA GLY A 107 3.58 4.19 1.42
C GLY A 107 3.86 2.78 1.96
N THR A 108 2.93 2.31 2.78
CA THR A 108 2.91 0.96 3.29
C THR A 108 2.38 0.03 2.21
N HIS A 109 3.18 -0.97 1.83
CA HIS A 109 2.77 -2.00 0.88
C HIS A 109 1.71 -2.90 1.55
N SER A 110 0.58 -3.04 0.89
CA SER A 110 -0.54 -3.87 1.29
C SER A 110 -0.81 -4.89 0.19
N PRO A 111 -0.21 -6.09 0.29
CA PRO A 111 -0.37 -7.13 -0.72
C PRO A 111 -1.83 -7.56 -0.80
N GLN A 112 -2.35 -7.73 -2.02
CA GLN A 112 -3.70 -8.26 -2.23
C GLN A 112 -3.60 -9.64 -2.90
N SER A 113 -4.62 -10.48 -2.70
CA SER A 113 -4.74 -11.76 -3.42
C SER A 113 -5.06 -11.58 -4.91
N GLY A 114 -5.57 -10.41 -5.29
CA GLY A 114 -5.94 -10.08 -6.68
C GLY A 114 -4.77 -9.71 -7.58
N GLY A 115 -5.10 -9.16 -8.75
CA GLY A 115 -4.16 -8.77 -9.80
C GLY A 115 -3.35 -7.50 -9.54
N SER A 116 -3.62 -6.78 -8.45
CA SER A 116 -2.95 -5.52 -8.11
C SER A 116 -2.61 -5.47 -6.62
N ASP A 117 -1.49 -4.84 -6.27
CA ASP A 117 -1.14 -4.53 -4.88
C ASP A 117 -1.42 -3.07 -4.56
N TYR A 118 -1.62 -2.78 -3.28
CA TYR A 118 -1.91 -1.43 -2.82
C TYR A 118 -0.73 -0.81 -2.08
N TYR A 119 -0.58 0.49 -2.22
CA TYR A 119 0.32 1.34 -1.44
C TYR A 119 -0.54 2.35 -0.70
N ILE A 120 -0.56 2.21 0.62
CA ILE A 120 -1.38 3.01 1.51
C ILE A 120 -0.51 4.09 2.11
N TYR A 121 -0.85 5.34 1.86
CA TYR A 121 0.01 6.47 2.20
C TYR A 121 -0.76 7.56 2.94
N ASP A 122 -0.15 8.04 4.01
CA ASP A 122 -0.52 9.28 4.67
C ASP A 122 0.53 10.33 4.29
N SER A 123 0.08 11.37 3.58
CA SER A 123 0.96 12.43 3.13
C SER A 123 1.23 13.51 4.19
N GLY A 124 0.50 13.49 5.32
CA GLY A 124 0.57 14.50 6.38
C GLY A 124 0.08 15.90 5.98
N ARG A 125 -0.48 16.04 4.78
CA ARG A 125 -1.06 17.28 4.24
C ARG A 125 -2.31 16.96 3.44
N ASN A 126 -3.22 17.91 3.27
CA ASN A 126 -4.36 17.68 2.41
C ASN A 126 -3.91 17.45 0.96
N ILE A 127 -4.44 16.42 0.32
CA ILE A 127 -4.14 16.06 -1.07
C ILE A 127 -5.39 16.06 -1.95
N GLY A 128 -6.55 16.41 -1.39
CA GLY A 128 -7.79 16.37 -2.11
C GLY A 128 -9.00 16.13 -1.24
N TYR A 129 -10.09 15.73 -1.88
CA TYR A 129 -11.37 15.55 -1.24
C TYR A 129 -11.93 14.16 -1.54
N ASN A 130 -12.50 13.53 -0.52
CA ASN A 130 -13.23 12.28 -0.61
C ASN A 130 -14.52 12.43 0.21
N ASN A 131 -15.67 12.07 -0.37
CA ASN A 131 -16.98 12.29 0.23
C ASN A 131 -17.23 13.75 0.64
N GLY A 132 -16.68 14.70 -0.15
CA GLY A 132 -16.78 16.14 0.12
C GLY A 132 -15.91 16.65 1.26
N LYS A 133 -15.12 15.77 1.91
CA LYS A 133 -14.26 16.12 3.04
C LYS A 133 -12.80 16.13 2.61
N PRO A 134 -11.97 17.07 3.13
CA PRO A 134 -10.54 17.07 2.86
C PRO A 134 -9.92 15.75 3.37
N THR A 135 -8.92 15.26 2.66
CA THR A 135 -8.19 14.05 3.04
C THR A 135 -6.71 14.17 2.74
N GLN A 136 -5.90 13.62 3.64
CA GLN A 136 -4.45 13.49 3.50
C GLN A 136 -4.02 12.09 3.07
N TYR A 137 -4.99 11.17 2.99
CA TYR A 137 -4.75 9.75 2.79
C TYR A 137 -4.99 9.36 1.34
N MET A 138 -4.15 8.48 0.82
CA MET A 138 -4.35 7.89 -0.50
C MET A 138 -4.07 6.40 -0.54
N ARG A 139 -4.67 5.78 -1.55
CA ARG A 139 -4.32 4.45 -2.02
C ARG A 139 -3.77 4.58 -3.44
N VAL A 140 -2.61 4.00 -3.68
CA VAL A 140 -2.09 3.76 -5.03
C VAL A 140 -2.19 2.27 -5.31
N GLU A 141 -2.93 1.93 -6.35
CA GLU A 141 -3.03 0.57 -6.86
C GLU A 141 -1.97 0.37 -7.94
N VAL A 142 -1.24 -0.73 -7.84
CA VAL A 142 -0.19 -1.10 -8.78
C VAL A 142 -0.52 -2.48 -9.32
N THR A 143 -0.77 -2.54 -10.63
CA THR A 143 -1.02 -3.79 -11.31
C THR A 143 0.22 -4.68 -11.22
N LYS A 144 0.04 -5.99 -10.96
CA LYS A 144 1.17 -6.93 -10.84
C LYS A 144 1.76 -7.28 -12.21
N SER A 145 0.89 -7.41 -13.22
CA SER A 145 1.27 -7.80 -14.59
C SER A 145 1.81 -6.64 -15.43
N THR A 146 1.44 -5.40 -15.11
CA THR A 146 1.90 -4.20 -15.83
C THR A 146 2.65 -3.26 -14.89
N ASN A 147 3.50 -2.38 -15.42
CA ASN A 147 4.15 -1.34 -14.60
C ASN A 147 3.23 -0.12 -14.40
N GLU A 148 1.91 -0.29 -14.54
CA GLU A 148 0.92 0.77 -14.46
C GLU A 148 0.42 0.93 -13.02
N PHE A 149 0.14 2.18 -12.63
CA PHE A 149 -0.45 2.46 -11.34
C PHE A 149 -1.48 3.58 -11.44
N HIS A 150 -2.47 3.53 -10.56
CA HIS A 150 -3.48 4.56 -10.39
C HIS A 150 -3.69 4.83 -8.91
N GLY A 151 -3.56 6.09 -8.52
CA GLY A 151 -3.86 6.54 -7.17
C GLY A 151 -5.17 7.29 -7.09
N HIS A 152 -5.80 7.23 -5.92
CA HIS A 152 -6.83 8.19 -5.57
C HIS A 152 -6.84 8.52 -4.08
N PRO A 153 -7.35 9.71 -3.71
CA PRO A 153 -7.59 10.04 -2.31
C PRO A 153 -8.61 9.09 -1.69
N ILE A 154 -8.38 8.68 -0.45
CA ILE A 154 -9.25 7.77 0.32
C ILE A 154 -9.72 8.43 1.62
N SER A 155 -10.71 7.84 2.28
CA SER A 155 -11.11 8.30 3.61
C SER A 155 -10.12 7.84 4.69
N ALA A 156 -10.12 8.51 5.84
CA ALA A 156 -9.36 8.06 7.01
C ALA A 156 -9.78 6.64 7.46
N GLN A 157 -11.07 6.34 7.37
CA GLN A 157 -11.62 5.03 7.69
C GLN A 157 -11.02 3.94 6.80
N ASP A 158 -10.96 4.18 5.49
CA ASP A 158 -10.35 3.24 4.53
C ASP A 158 -8.86 3.08 4.80
N TYR A 159 -8.15 4.19 5.05
CA TYR A 159 -6.71 4.18 5.38
C TYR A 159 -6.41 3.24 6.55
N TYR A 160 -7.06 3.45 7.71
CA TYR A 160 -6.87 2.58 8.85
C TYR A 160 -7.39 1.16 8.61
N GLY A 161 -8.44 1.01 7.80
CA GLY A 161 -8.97 -0.28 7.37
C GLY A 161 -7.94 -1.10 6.61
N TYR A 162 -7.19 -0.48 5.69
CA TYR A 162 -6.09 -1.15 5.01
C TYR A 162 -4.92 -1.46 5.92
N LEU A 163 -4.50 -0.51 6.78
CA LEU A 163 -3.38 -0.74 7.69
C LEU A 163 -3.62 -1.90 8.67
N LYS A 164 -4.87 -2.13 9.08
CA LYS A 164 -5.24 -3.30 9.90
C LYS A 164 -5.01 -4.63 9.19
N LYS A 165 -5.10 -4.66 7.85
CA LYS A 165 -4.93 -5.88 7.04
C LYS A 165 -3.46 -6.19 6.71
N VAL A 166 -2.57 -5.23 6.91
CA VAL A 166 -1.12 -5.41 6.67
C VAL A 166 -0.42 -6.04 7.88
N LYS A 167 -1.08 -6.05 9.04
CA LYS A 167 -0.55 -6.66 10.28
C LYS A 167 -0.74 -8.16 10.31
#